data_AF-A0A7W7S5M4-F1
#
_entry.id   AF-A0A7W7S5M4-F1
#
_cell.length_a   1.000
_cell.length_b   1.000
_cell.length_c   1.000
_cell.angle_alpha   90.00
_cell.angle_beta   90.00
_cell.angle_gamma   90.00
#
_symmetry.space_group_name_H-M   'P 1'
#
loop_
_entity.id
_entity.type
_entity.pdbx_description
1 polymer ?
#
loop_
_entity_poly.entity_id
_entity_poly.type
_entity_poly.pdbx_seq_one_letter_code
_entity_poly.pdbx_strand_id
1 'polypeptide(L)'
;MTTLADTRPSWPGPDTPVISPGRVQDHTRCNARYSDPAWPLGPLSGNPSAAKNTIHWMGFPAAFRDELRYLTWLLINESVPDTFLLRQAGSFRARLGAAAIYGTALVWKDFARWLGERGRTSLGACTERDYRDYTARMSRQGDSRDKAVLRLNALSRLWVFDFAAEYTLGIAEPPWHQEGADDFLPAATPRGENATDPITPATMGPLLTWALRMTEEHAQDILTAWELKRSMAARAASAVATPATRVSLLAYLADIAEHGRPLPSVSRKGGTEVAVTYVSALTGASPGQVYAVTKEPRWRDYLLRHPGSCPLPMTITATIDGSPWTSAIDFADTATLMKHLVAALFIVLSYLTGMRPGEVLGLRVGCCPDPESGRHLIHGHVFKTARDEDGNHLSQGQLREVPWVAIPPVVNAIRVLEQITPDGLLFASAAHDFNARRNHVGTPSAPVMGRRIEHFVTWANALAADHDRLHEIIPDDPHGALGTARFRRILSA
;
A
#
# COMPACT_ATOMS: atom_id res chain seq x y z
N MET A 1 46.26 41.06 -17.74
CA MET A 1 44.79 41.15 -17.60
C MET A 1 44.22 39.78 -17.80
N THR A 2 44.13 39.03 -16.70
CA THR A 2 43.61 37.66 -16.68
C THR A 2 42.09 37.76 -16.70
N THR A 3 41.48 37.26 -17.76
CA THR A 3 40.03 37.11 -17.89
C THR A 3 39.52 36.24 -16.75
N LEU A 4 38.81 36.86 -15.81
CA LEU A 4 37.98 36.17 -14.83
C LEU A 4 36.94 35.36 -15.61
N ALA A 5 37.13 34.04 -15.61
CA ALA A 5 36.09 33.11 -16.02
C ALA A 5 34.87 33.35 -15.12
N ASP A 6 33.73 33.60 -15.75
CA ASP A 6 32.40 33.69 -15.14
C ASP A 6 32.03 32.32 -14.56
N THR A 7 32.58 31.96 -13.40
CA THR A 7 32.23 30.75 -12.66
C THR A 7 30.92 31.01 -11.91
N ARG A 8 29.81 30.98 -12.63
CA ARG A 8 28.46 30.96 -12.02
C ARG A 8 28.27 29.61 -11.31
N PRO A 9 27.87 29.58 -10.03
CA PRO A 9 27.29 28.37 -9.45
C PRO A 9 26.07 27.99 -10.30
N SER A 10 26.11 26.79 -10.87
CA SER A 10 25.11 26.30 -11.83
C SER A 10 24.00 25.58 -11.09
N TRP A 11 22.78 25.59 -11.65
CA TRP A 11 21.72 24.66 -11.26
C TRP A 11 22.28 23.24 -11.09
N PRO A 12 21.62 22.37 -10.28
CA PRO A 12 22.04 20.99 -10.13
C PRO A 12 22.38 20.37 -11.49
N GLY A 13 23.59 19.83 -11.61
CA GLY A 13 24.05 19.17 -12.82
C GLY A 13 23.13 17.98 -13.17
N PRO A 14 23.12 17.54 -14.44
CA PRO A 14 22.22 16.46 -14.88
C PRO A 14 22.39 15.17 -14.08
N ASP A 15 23.61 14.90 -13.58
CA ASP A 15 23.96 13.73 -12.78
C ASP A 15 23.86 13.95 -11.27
N THR A 16 23.46 15.13 -10.81
CA THR A 16 23.27 15.40 -9.38
C THR A 16 22.18 14.48 -8.83
N PRO A 17 22.40 13.78 -7.70
CA PRO A 17 21.34 12.98 -7.10
C PRO A 17 20.17 13.86 -6.68
N VAL A 18 18.94 13.37 -6.92
CA VAL A 18 17.72 14.10 -6.54
C VAL A 18 17.62 14.24 -5.01
N ILE A 19 17.94 13.17 -4.29
CA ILE A 19 17.99 13.15 -2.83
C ILE A 19 19.46 13.11 -2.40
N SER A 20 19.91 14.12 -1.65
CA SER A 20 21.28 14.14 -1.11
C SER A 20 21.55 12.92 -0.22
N PRO A 21 22.78 12.35 -0.21
CA PRO A 21 23.08 11.12 0.53
C PRO A 21 22.65 11.13 2.00
N GLY A 22 22.85 12.25 2.72
CA GLY A 22 22.44 12.41 4.12
C GLY A 22 20.93 12.49 4.35
N ARG A 23 20.13 12.61 3.29
CA ARG A 23 18.65 12.63 3.34
C ARG A 23 18.04 11.26 3.01
N VAL A 24 18.82 10.32 2.46
CA VAL A 24 18.34 8.98 2.14
C VAL A 24 18.08 8.20 3.42
N GLN A 25 16.88 7.61 3.51
CA GLN A 25 16.41 6.80 4.63
C GLN A 25 16.28 5.31 4.27
N ASP A 26 16.00 5.01 3.01
CA ASP A 26 15.92 3.63 2.49
C ASP A 26 16.91 3.46 1.33
N HIS A 27 18.09 2.91 1.65
CA HIS A 27 19.17 2.67 0.70
C HIS A 27 18.90 1.49 -0.26
N THR A 28 17.87 0.68 -0.01
CA THR A 28 17.49 -0.41 -0.93
C THR A 28 16.81 0.10 -2.20
N ARG A 29 16.44 1.40 -2.21
CA ARG A 29 15.73 2.03 -3.32
C ARG A 29 16.64 2.91 -4.15
N CYS A 30 16.44 2.84 -5.46
CA CYS A 30 17.17 3.67 -6.41
C CYS A 30 16.82 5.15 -6.21
N ASN A 31 17.87 5.98 -6.14
CA ASN A 31 17.76 7.43 -6.15
C ASN A 31 17.98 7.94 -7.59
N ALA A 32 17.05 8.75 -8.09
CA ALA A 32 17.14 9.30 -9.44
C ALA A 32 18.23 10.37 -9.55
N ARG A 33 18.59 10.66 -10.80
CA ARG A 33 19.43 11.79 -11.20
C ARG A 33 18.56 12.99 -11.52
N TYR A 34 19.10 14.19 -11.35
CA TYR A 34 18.36 15.44 -11.56
C TYR A 34 17.72 15.45 -12.95
N SER A 35 18.46 15.03 -13.99
CA SER A 35 17.99 14.96 -15.38
C SER A 35 16.88 13.95 -15.66
N ASP A 36 16.64 12.96 -14.79
CA ASP A 36 15.67 11.90 -15.03
C ASP A 36 14.22 12.42 -15.19
N PRO A 37 13.40 11.78 -16.05
CA PRO A 37 12.02 12.20 -16.31
C PRO A 37 11.07 11.94 -15.13
N ALA A 38 11.51 11.16 -14.13
CA ALA A 38 10.72 10.78 -12.97
C ALA A 38 11.59 10.72 -11.71
N TRP A 39 11.14 11.34 -10.64
CA TRP A 39 11.84 11.39 -9.36
C TRP A 39 11.09 10.55 -8.31
N PRO A 40 11.54 9.33 -7.99
CA PRO A 40 10.95 8.52 -6.94
C PRO A 40 11.31 9.10 -5.57
N LEU A 41 10.31 9.38 -4.74
CA LEU A 41 10.51 9.90 -3.37
C LEU A 41 10.61 8.78 -2.33
N GLY A 42 10.52 7.52 -2.78
CA GLY A 42 10.65 6.33 -1.93
C GLY A 42 11.88 6.34 -1.01
N PRO A 43 13.08 6.74 -1.48
CA PRO A 43 14.28 6.74 -0.63
C PRO A 43 14.24 7.73 0.55
N LEU A 44 13.33 8.73 0.55
CA LEU A 44 13.15 9.69 1.66
C LEU A 44 12.34 9.12 2.84
N SER A 45 11.76 7.93 2.71
CA SER A 45 10.84 7.37 3.70
C SER A 45 11.36 6.06 4.27
N GLY A 46 11.68 6.07 5.56
CA GLY A 46 11.92 4.85 6.33
C GLY A 46 10.64 4.07 6.69
N ASN A 47 9.47 4.70 6.57
CA ASN A 47 8.19 4.07 6.88
C ASN A 47 7.84 3.04 5.79
N PRO A 48 7.74 1.74 6.13
CA PRO A 48 7.48 0.68 5.17
C PRO A 48 6.05 0.68 4.60
N SER A 49 5.14 1.43 5.22
CA SER A 49 3.73 1.61 4.80
C SER A 49 3.45 2.92 4.08
N ALA A 50 4.43 3.81 3.98
CA ALA A 50 4.26 5.08 3.29
C ALA A 50 4.01 4.90 1.79
N ALA A 51 3.19 5.80 1.23
CA ALA A 51 2.93 5.87 -0.20
C ALA A 51 4.24 6.09 -0.97
N LYS A 52 4.43 5.30 -2.02
CA LYS A 52 5.65 5.29 -2.86
C LYS A 52 5.48 6.25 -4.03
N ASN A 53 5.36 7.53 -3.71
CA ASN A 53 5.05 8.53 -4.72
C ASN A 53 6.27 8.83 -5.61
N THR A 54 6.01 9.03 -6.89
CA THR A 54 7.00 9.43 -7.90
C THR A 54 6.50 10.69 -8.58
N ILE A 55 7.36 11.71 -8.65
CA ILE A 55 7.07 12.94 -9.40
C ILE A 55 7.41 12.68 -10.86
N HIS A 56 6.42 12.72 -11.74
CA HIS A 56 6.62 12.57 -13.18
C HIS A 56 6.61 13.94 -13.89
N TRP A 57 7.77 14.37 -14.36
CA TRP A 57 7.99 15.73 -14.89
C TRP A 57 7.35 15.98 -16.25
N MET A 58 7.14 14.94 -17.05
CA MET A 58 6.45 15.06 -18.34
C MET A 58 5.03 15.61 -18.23
N GLY A 59 4.38 15.39 -17.09
CA GLY A 59 3.04 15.93 -16.84
C GLY A 59 3.01 17.40 -16.43
N PHE A 60 4.16 18.03 -16.16
CA PHE A 60 4.24 19.44 -15.76
C PHE A 60 4.29 20.36 -17.00
N PRO A 61 3.70 21.57 -16.93
CA PRO A 61 3.75 22.55 -18.01
C PRO A 61 5.19 22.81 -18.47
N ALA A 62 5.44 22.73 -19.77
CA ALA A 62 6.80 22.79 -20.32
C ALA A 62 7.54 24.09 -19.96
N ALA A 63 6.86 25.23 -20.00
CA ALA A 63 7.44 26.55 -19.71
C ALA A 63 7.98 26.68 -18.26
N PHE A 64 7.39 25.97 -17.31
CA PHE A 64 7.73 26.07 -15.89
C PHE A 64 8.53 24.86 -15.39
N ARG A 65 8.76 23.86 -16.24
CA ARG A 65 9.23 22.54 -15.81
C ARG A 65 10.59 22.61 -15.10
N ASP A 66 11.54 23.35 -15.66
CA ASP A 66 12.89 23.38 -15.10
C ASP A 66 12.97 24.23 -13.83
N GLU A 67 12.24 25.35 -13.76
CA GLU A 67 12.09 26.15 -12.53
C GLU A 67 11.47 25.31 -11.40
N LEU A 68 10.43 24.53 -11.70
CA LEU A 68 9.79 23.65 -10.73
C LEU A 68 10.66 22.48 -10.32
N ARG A 69 11.50 21.94 -11.22
CA ARG A 69 12.50 20.92 -10.87
C ARG A 69 13.51 21.48 -9.88
N TYR A 70 14.04 22.67 -10.17
CA TYR A 70 15.00 23.33 -9.30
C TYR A 70 14.42 23.58 -7.90
N LEU A 71 13.25 24.22 -7.81
CA LEU A 71 12.60 24.48 -6.53
C LEU A 71 12.19 23.19 -5.78
N THR A 72 11.87 22.12 -6.51
CA THR A 72 11.54 20.83 -5.88
C THR A 72 12.82 20.15 -5.36
N TRP A 73 13.95 20.31 -6.04
CA TRP A 73 15.24 19.84 -5.55
C TRP A 73 15.64 20.58 -4.27
N LEU A 74 15.46 21.90 -4.21
CA LEU A 74 15.65 22.69 -2.98
C LEU A 74 14.69 22.21 -1.87
N LEU A 75 13.40 22.03 -2.18
CA LEU A 75 12.42 21.50 -1.22
C LEU A 75 12.81 20.13 -0.63
N ILE A 76 13.49 19.29 -1.42
CA ILE A 76 13.95 17.97 -0.99
C ILE A 76 15.20 18.06 -0.11
N ASN A 77 16.14 18.94 -0.42
CA ASN A 77 17.48 18.90 0.15
C ASN A 77 17.73 20.00 1.19
N GLU A 78 17.14 21.17 1.01
CA GLU A 78 17.33 22.33 1.87
C GLU A 78 16.27 22.41 2.98
N SER A 79 16.65 23.03 4.09
CA SER A 79 15.72 23.44 5.14
C SER A 79 15.21 24.86 4.89
N VAL A 80 13.96 25.11 5.28
CA VAL A 80 13.46 26.48 5.39
C VAL A 80 14.32 27.24 6.41
N PRO A 81 14.76 28.48 6.13
CA PRO A 81 15.57 29.27 7.07
C PRO A 81 14.89 29.49 8.43
N ASP A 82 15.68 29.44 9.51
CA ASP A 82 15.16 29.60 10.89
C ASP A 82 14.50 30.95 11.13
N THR A 83 15.03 32.01 10.50
CA THR A 83 14.46 33.37 10.56
C THR A 83 13.02 33.42 10.05
N PHE A 84 12.66 32.53 9.12
CA PHE A 84 11.32 32.40 8.59
C PHE A 84 10.42 31.53 9.49
N LEU A 85 10.97 30.45 10.07
CA LEU A 85 10.24 29.58 11.00
C LEU A 85 9.83 30.31 12.28
N LEU A 86 10.69 31.20 12.80
CA LEU A 86 10.41 31.99 14.00
C LEU A 86 9.26 33.00 13.81
N ARG A 87 9.05 33.48 12.57
CA ARG A 87 8.00 34.46 12.24
C ARG A 87 6.63 33.81 12.01
N GLN A 88 6.58 32.51 11.75
CA GLN A 88 5.35 31.82 11.39
C GLN A 88 4.91 30.85 12.48
N ALA A 89 3.81 31.19 13.18
CA ALA A 89 3.29 30.39 14.27
C ALA A 89 2.94 28.95 13.83
N GLY A 90 3.72 27.96 14.28
CA GLY A 90 3.40 26.53 14.40
C GLY A 90 3.06 25.70 13.14
N SER A 91 2.82 26.32 11.98
CA SER A 91 2.31 25.66 10.76
C SER A 91 3.40 25.33 9.73
N PHE A 92 4.52 26.05 9.75
CA PHE A 92 5.65 25.82 8.84
C PHE A 92 6.71 24.93 9.48
N ARG A 93 7.20 23.96 8.71
CA ARG A 93 8.22 23.00 9.14
C ARG A 93 9.51 23.25 8.38
N ALA A 94 10.65 23.09 9.05
CA ALA A 94 11.97 23.21 8.42
C ALA A 94 12.07 22.27 7.22
N ARG A 95 11.63 21.01 7.38
CA ARG A 95 11.61 19.99 6.32
C ARG A 95 10.26 19.30 6.17
N LEU A 96 9.98 18.85 4.94
CA LEU A 96 8.81 18.03 4.62
C LEU A 96 9.18 16.56 4.46
N GLY A 97 8.25 15.67 4.83
CA GLY A 97 8.32 14.24 4.49
C GLY A 97 7.90 13.97 3.03
N ALA A 98 8.22 12.78 2.52
CA ALA A 98 8.02 12.40 1.11
C ALA A 98 6.59 12.66 0.57
N ALA A 99 5.55 12.32 1.34
CA ALA A 99 4.16 12.54 0.92
C ALA A 99 3.80 14.04 0.82
N ALA A 100 4.33 14.86 1.74
CA ALA A 100 4.12 16.30 1.74
C ALA A 100 4.91 16.98 0.61
N ILE A 101 6.13 16.51 0.30
CA ILE A 101 6.90 16.96 -0.87
C ILE A 101 6.11 16.69 -2.16
N TYR A 102 5.59 15.47 -2.32
CA TYR A 102 4.77 15.11 -3.48
C TYR A 102 3.52 16.01 -3.59
N GLY A 103 2.80 16.21 -2.49
CA GLY A 103 1.62 17.08 -2.44
C GLY A 103 1.95 18.52 -2.83
N THR A 104 3.04 19.08 -2.30
CA THR A 104 3.55 20.42 -2.64
C THR A 104 3.86 20.52 -4.13
N ALA A 105 4.60 19.55 -4.71
CA ALA A 105 4.91 19.54 -6.14
C ALA A 105 3.64 19.46 -7.02
N LEU A 106 2.60 18.75 -6.58
CA LEU A 106 1.30 18.74 -7.29
C LEU A 106 0.55 20.06 -7.19
N VAL A 107 0.62 20.76 -6.05
CA VAL A 107 0.07 22.12 -5.93
C VAL A 107 0.80 23.08 -6.86
N TRP A 108 2.13 23.00 -6.91
CA TRP A 108 2.93 23.84 -7.82
C TRP A 108 2.61 23.54 -9.29
N LYS A 109 2.39 22.28 -9.64
CA LYS A 109 1.91 21.88 -10.97
C LYS A 109 0.57 22.50 -11.33
N ASP A 110 -0.41 22.44 -10.42
CA ASP A 110 -1.74 23.03 -10.61
C ASP A 110 -1.65 24.56 -10.78
N PHE A 111 -0.84 25.21 -9.95
CA PHE A 111 -0.59 26.64 -10.02
C PHE A 111 0.11 27.07 -11.32
N ALA A 112 1.18 26.38 -11.73
CA ALA A 112 1.88 26.67 -12.97
C ALA A 112 1.00 26.47 -14.21
N ARG A 113 0.10 25.48 -14.19
CA ARG A 113 -0.89 25.31 -15.27
C ARG A 113 -1.83 26.51 -15.33
N TRP A 114 -2.34 26.94 -14.18
CA TRP A 114 -3.23 28.09 -14.08
C TRP A 114 -2.56 29.42 -14.51
N LEU A 115 -1.27 29.59 -14.21
CA LEU A 115 -0.45 30.70 -14.69
C LEU A 115 -0.25 30.64 -16.21
N GLY A 116 0.01 29.45 -16.76
CA GLY A 116 0.14 29.24 -18.21
C GLY A 116 -1.14 29.57 -18.98
N GLU A 117 -2.31 29.25 -18.42
CA GLU A 117 -3.62 29.64 -18.98
C GLU A 117 -3.81 31.18 -19.05
N ARG A 118 -3.03 31.93 -18.27
CA ARG A 118 -3.00 33.41 -18.25
C ARG A 118 -1.83 34.01 -19.05
N GLY A 119 -1.14 33.18 -19.83
CA GLY A 119 -0.03 33.61 -20.68
C GLY A 119 1.28 33.87 -19.93
N ARG A 120 1.40 33.47 -18.66
CA ARG A 120 2.68 33.51 -17.95
C ARG A 120 3.55 32.33 -18.40
N THR A 121 4.86 32.57 -18.53
CA THR A 121 5.84 31.58 -18.99
C THR A 121 6.94 31.29 -17.98
N SER A 122 6.95 31.98 -16.83
CA SER A 122 7.92 31.82 -15.74
C SER A 122 7.26 32.13 -14.40
N LEU A 123 7.70 31.49 -13.32
CA LEU A 123 7.26 31.75 -11.95
C LEU A 123 7.64 33.17 -11.51
N GLY A 124 8.77 33.72 -11.98
CA GLY A 124 9.17 35.10 -11.69
C GLY A 124 8.26 36.15 -12.31
N ALA A 125 7.46 35.78 -13.33
CA ALA A 125 6.45 36.66 -13.91
C ALA A 125 5.13 36.68 -13.09
N CYS A 126 5.05 35.92 -12.01
CA CYS A 126 3.91 35.90 -11.11
C CYS A 126 3.82 37.21 -10.31
N THR A 127 2.65 37.84 -10.36
CA THR A 127 2.38 39.07 -9.62
C THR A 127 1.55 38.80 -8.36
N GLU A 128 1.50 39.78 -7.46
CA GLU A 128 0.59 39.74 -6.31
C GLU A 128 -0.88 39.52 -6.73
N ARG A 129 -1.31 40.16 -7.84
CA ARG A 129 -2.65 39.96 -8.41
C ARG A 129 -2.90 38.51 -8.83
N ASP A 130 -1.89 37.84 -9.38
CA ASP A 130 -2.00 36.43 -9.76
C ASP A 130 -2.22 35.55 -8.52
N TYR A 131 -1.55 35.82 -7.39
CA TYR A 131 -1.82 35.12 -6.13
C TYR A 131 -3.26 35.33 -5.64
N ARG A 132 -3.76 36.58 -5.66
CA ARG A 132 -5.14 36.90 -5.24
C ARG A 132 -6.19 36.24 -6.13
N ASP A 133 -5.99 36.26 -7.44
CA ASP A 133 -6.92 35.63 -8.38
C ASP A 133 -6.94 34.10 -8.21
N TYR A 134 -5.80 33.49 -7.86
CA TYR A 134 -5.71 32.06 -7.59
C TYR A 134 -6.40 31.65 -6.29
N THR A 135 -6.23 32.40 -5.19
CA THR A 135 -6.92 32.11 -3.92
C THR A 135 -8.43 32.35 -4.02
N ALA A 136 -8.85 33.38 -4.77
CA ALA A 136 -10.26 33.61 -5.09
C ALA A 136 -10.85 32.44 -5.89
N ARG A 137 -10.09 31.86 -6.83
CA ARG A 137 -10.50 30.64 -7.55
C ARG A 137 -10.71 29.46 -6.59
N MET A 138 -9.78 29.24 -5.66
CA MET A 138 -9.88 28.16 -4.68
C MET A 138 -11.18 28.25 -3.86
N SER A 139 -11.52 29.46 -3.43
CA SER A 139 -12.77 29.72 -2.70
C SER A 139 -14.01 29.44 -3.56
N ARG A 140 -14.01 29.84 -4.84
CA ARG A 140 -15.11 29.55 -5.78
C ARG A 140 -15.26 28.06 -6.11
N GLN A 141 -14.17 27.29 -6.05
CA GLN A 141 -14.18 25.85 -6.28
C GLN A 141 -14.65 25.05 -5.05
N GLY A 142 -14.93 25.71 -3.93
CA GLY A 142 -15.39 25.05 -2.71
C GLY A 142 -14.29 24.26 -2.01
N ASP A 143 -13.02 24.68 -2.12
CA ASP A 143 -11.93 24.06 -1.36
C ASP A 143 -12.20 24.17 0.15
N SER A 144 -11.99 23.08 0.89
CA SER A 144 -12.04 23.13 2.35
C SER A 144 -10.92 24.02 2.90
N ARG A 145 -11.13 24.59 4.10
CA ARG A 145 -10.12 25.42 4.76
C ARG A 145 -8.77 24.70 4.89
N ASP A 146 -8.76 23.42 5.28
CA ASP A 146 -7.52 22.63 5.39
C ASP A 146 -6.78 22.49 4.06
N LYS A 147 -7.52 22.26 2.97
CA LYS A 147 -6.96 22.17 1.63
C LYS A 147 -6.40 23.53 1.18
N ALA A 148 -7.08 24.62 1.54
CA ALA A 148 -6.62 25.96 1.26
C ALA A 148 -5.33 26.30 2.04
N VAL A 149 -5.27 25.99 3.34
CA VAL A 149 -4.06 26.14 4.17
C VAL A 149 -2.88 25.38 3.56
N LEU A 150 -3.09 24.11 3.15
CA LEU A 150 -2.06 23.31 2.51
C LEU A 150 -1.55 23.99 1.22
N ARG A 151 -2.45 24.52 0.39
CA ARG A 151 -2.10 25.23 -0.84
C ARG A 151 -1.34 26.54 -0.57
N LEU A 152 -1.79 27.38 0.36
CA LEU A 152 -1.08 28.61 0.74
C LEU A 152 0.32 28.32 1.28
N ASN A 153 0.46 27.28 2.11
CA ASN A 153 1.76 26.86 2.61
C ASN A 153 2.68 26.34 1.49
N ALA A 154 2.13 25.58 0.53
CA ALA A 154 2.89 25.13 -0.63
C ALA A 154 3.34 26.32 -1.50
N LEU A 155 2.48 27.32 -1.74
CA LEU A 155 2.85 28.51 -2.52
C LEU A 155 3.86 29.39 -1.80
N SER A 156 3.72 29.55 -0.47
CA SER A 156 4.74 30.22 0.37
C SER A 156 6.11 29.58 0.20
N ARG A 157 6.19 28.25 0.06
CA ARG A 157 7.46 27.55 -0.15
C ARG A 157 8.14 27.90 -1.48
N LEU A 158 7.39 28.24 -2.54
CA LEU A 158 8.01 28.70 -3.80
C LEU A 158 8.87 29.93 -3.52
N TRP A 159 8.28 30.95 -2.90
CA TRP A 159 8.97 32.19 -2.56
C TRP A 159 10.09 31.97 -1.54
N VAL A 160 9.85 31.21 -0.47
CA VAL A 160 10.87 30.99 0.57
C VAL A 160 12.11 30.32 0.02
N PHE A 161 11.96 29.26 -0.79
CA PHE A 161 13.12 28.59 -1.38
C PHE A 161 13.79 29.44 -2.46
N ASP A 162 13.03 30.25 -3.20
CA ASP A 162 13.59 31.21 -4.15
C ASP A 162 14.40 32.30 -3.44
N PHE A 163 13.83 32.90 -2.39
CA PHE A 163 14.45 33.98 -1.62
C PHE A 163 15.72 33.54 -0.89
N ALA A 164 15.75 32.30 -0.41
CA ALA A 164 16.89 31.73 0.31
C ALA A 164 17.95 31.12 -0.63
N ALA A 165 17.67 30.95 -1.92
CA ALA A 165 18.59 30.35 -2.87
C ALA A 165 19.70 31.31 -3.28
N GLU A 166 20.87 30.75 -3.62
CA GLU A 166 21.96 31.51 -4.24
C GLU A 166 21.56 32.09 -5.61
N TYR A 167 20.63 31.42 -6.30
CA TYR A 167 20.07 31.86 -7.57
C TYR A 167 18.55 32.02 -7.44
N THR A 168 18.10 33.26 -7.57
CA THR A 168 16.68 33.60 -7.48
C THR A 168 16.05 33.69 -8.86
N LEU A 169 14.85 33.15 -8.99
CA LEU A 169 13.96 33.25 -10.14
C LEU A 169 13.14 34.54 -10.10
N GLY A 170 13.18 35.27 -8.98
CA GLY A 170 12.45 36.52 -8.79
C GLY A 170 10.97 36.28 -8.48
N ILE A 171 10.66 35.21 -7.75
CA ILE A 171 9.28 34.91 -7.35
C ILE A 171 8.80 35.99 -6.38
N ALA A 172 7.62 36.55 -6.63
CA ALA A 172 7.05 37.56 -5.76
C ALA A 172 6.64 36.96 -4.40
N GLU A 173 6.80 37.75 -3.32
CA GLU A 173 6.31 37.38 -1.99
C GLU A 173 4.78 37.27 -2.01
N PRO A 174 4.19 36.18 -1.50
CA PRO A 174 2.74 36.07 -1.44
C PRO A 174 2.12 37.08 -0.46
N PRO A 175 0.97 37.71 -0.79
CA PRO A 175 0.39 38.81 -0.02
C PRO A 175 0.00 38.43 1.43
N TRP A 176 -0.37 37.17 1.66
CA TRP A 176 -0.77 36.69 2.99
C TRP A 176 0.37 36.62 4.02
N HIS A 177 1.64 36.82 3.62
CA HIS A 177 2.74 36.99 4.58
C HIS A 177 2.67 38.33 5.31
N GLN A 178 2.17 39.36 4.63
CA GLN A 178 2.05 40.72 5.16
C GLN A 178 0.64 40.99 5.71
N GLU A 179 -0.39 40.48 5.03
CA GLU A 179 -1.80 40.74 5.37
C GLU A 179 -2.40 39.72 6.35
N GLY A 180 -1.74 38.57 6.52
CA GLY A 180 -2.26 37.46 7.31
C GLY A 180 -3.01 36.43 6.45
N ALA A 181 -2.84 35.14 6.78
CA ALA A 181 -3.38 34.04 5.99
C ALA A 181 -4.90 33.88 6.07
N ASP A 182 -5.52 34.33 7.17
CA ASP A 182 -6.95 34.11 7.40
C ASP A 182 -7.86 34.77 6.36
N ASP A 183 -7.46 35.94 5.85
CA ASP A 183 -8.19 36.68 4.82
C ASP A 183 -8.18 35.99 3.44
N PHE A 184 -7.30 35.01 3.27
CA PHE A 184 -7.14 34.23 2.04
C PHE A 184 -7.71 32.81 2.16
N LEU A 185 -8.32 32.48 3.31
CA LEU A 185 -8.82 31.15 3.63
C LEU A 185 -10.35 31.14 3.70
N PRO A 186 -11.00 30.03 3.28
CA PRO A 186 -12.42 29.81 3.55
C PRO A 186 -12.72 29.87 5.06
N ALA A 187 -13.97 30.22 5.40
CA ALA A 187 -14.43 30.28 6.79
C ALA A 187 -14.14 28.96 7.54
N ALA A 188 -13.72 29.07 8.80
CA ALA A 188 -13.46 27.90 9.62
C ALA A 188 -14.75 27.12 9.88
N THR A 189 -14.75 25.84 9.52
CA THR A 189 -15.81 24.91 9.90
C THR A 189 -15.42 24.22 11.21
N PRO A 190 -16.36 23.94 12.14
CA PRO A 190 -16.07 23.26 13.42
C PRO A 190 -15.57 21.80 13.31
N ARG A 191 -15.31 21.28 12.12
CA ARG A 191 -14.88 19.88 11.92
C ARG A 191 -13.43 19.71 12.37
N GLY A 192 -13.23 18.95 13.44
CA GLY A 192 -11.90 18.60 13.97
C GLY A 192 -11.16 17.54 13.14
N GLU A 193 -9.95 17.18 13.61
CA GLU A 193 -8.95 16.29 12.97
C GLU A 193 -9.45 14.87 12.59
N ASN A 194 -10.66 14.48 13.03
CA ASN A 194 -11.27 13.17 12.81
C ASN A 194 -12.56 13.27 11.96
N ALA A 195 -12.43 13.78 10.73
CA ALA A 195 -13.58 13.97 9.84
C ALA A 195 -14.09 12.69 9.14
N THR A 196 -13.40 11.55 9.28
CA THR A 196 -13.83 10.27 8.69
C THR A 196 -14.63 9.47 9.69
N ASP A 197 -15.88 9.15 9.35
CA ASP A 197 -16.76 8.35 10.20
C ASP A 197 -16.20 6.92 10.39
N PRO A 198 -16.18 6.40 11.64
CA PRO A 198 -15.76 5.03 11.91
C PRO A 198 -16.72 4.02 11.25
N ILE A 199 -16.30 2.76 11.18
CA ILE A 199 -17.19 1.67 10.75
C ILE A 199 -18.30 1.53 11.79
N THR A 200 -19.55 1.46 11.33
CA THR A 200 -20.70 1.32 12.22
C THR A 200 -20.65 0.01 12.99
N PRO A 201 -21.17 -0.04 14.24
CA PRO A 201 -21.21 -1.29 15.00
C PRO A 201 -21.95 -2.43 14.28
N ALA A 202 -22.97 -2.10 13.48
CA ALA A 202 -23.75 -3.06 12.70
C ALA A 202 -22.91 -3.78 11.64
N THR A 203 -21.98 -3.08 10.98
CA THR A 203 -21.05 -3.70 10.02
C THR A 203 -19.84 -4.31 10.73
N MET A 204 -19.28 -3.62 11.72
CA MET A 204 -18.04 -4.01 12.39
C MET A 204 -18.18 -5.29 13.23
N GLY A 205 -19.36 -5.51 13.84
CA GLY A 205 -19.63 -6.71 14.64
C GLY A 205 -19.46 -8.01 13.84
N PRO A 206 -20.28 -8.25 12.80
CA PRO A 206 -20.14 -9.41 11.91
C PRO A 206 -18.76 -9.49 11.24
N LEU A 207 -18.20 -8.34 10.83
CA LEU A 207 -16.86 -8.30 10.23
C LEU A 207 -15.79 -8.84 11.17
N LEU A 208 -15.83 -8.45 12.45
CA LEU A 208 -14.90 -8.95 13.46
C LEU A 208 -15.14 -10.43 13.75
N THR A 209 -16.39 -10.89 13.84
CA THR A 209 -16.74 -12.30 14.03
C THR A 209 -16.09 -13.18 12.97
N TRP A 210 -16.24 -12.81 11.69
CA TRP A 210 -15.61 -13.54 10.59
C TRP A 210 -14.09 -13.43 10.60
N ALA A 211 -13.52 -12.27 10.95
CA ALA A 211 -12.08 -12.10 11.02
C ALA A 211 -11.44 -12.95 12.14
N LEU A 212 -12.12 -13.08 13.28
CA LEU A 212 -11.73 -13.95 14.38
C LEU A 212 -11.83 -15.41 13.98
N ARG A 213 -12.96 -15.86 13.42
CA ARG A 213 -13.14 -17.24 12.92
C ARG A 213 -12.05 -17.61 11.90
N MET A 214 -11.76 -16.71 10.96
CA MET A 214 -10.71 -16.91 9.96
C MET A 214 -9.31 -17.07 10.59
N THR A 215 -9.04 -16.36 11.68
CA THR A 215 -7.75 -16.33 12.36
C THR A 215 -7.57 -17.49 13.35
N GLU A 216 -8.63 -17.82 14.09
CA GLU A 216 -8.60 -18.79 15.19
C GLU A 216 -8.92 -20.21 14.73
N GLU A 217 -9.80 -20.37 13.75
CA GLU A 217 -10.29 -21.68 13.31
C GLU A 217 -9.74 -22.05 11.93
N HIS A 218 -9.89 -21.18 10.93
CA HIS A 218 -9.60 -21.55 9.52
C HIS A 218 -8.12 -21.41 9.15
N ALA A 219 -7.32 -20.67 9.93
CA ALA A 219 -5.95 -20.32 9.58
C ALA A 219 -5.07 -21.54 9.29
N GLN A 220 -5.18 -22.59 10.12
CA GLN A 220 -4.34 -23.78 9.98
C GLN A 220 -4.62 -24.54 8.68
N ASP A 221 -5.89 -24.73 8.32
CA ASP A 221 -6.27 -25.37 7.05
C ASP A 221 -5.72 -24.58 5.85
N ILE A 222 -5.78 -23.25 5.90
CA ILE A 222 -5.29 -22.39 4.81
C ILE A 222 -3.77 -22.43 4.71
N LEU A 223 -3.04 -22.40 5.83
CA LEU A 223 -1.58 -22.49 5.85
C LEU A 223 -1.10 -23.87 5.35
N THR A 224 -1.76 -24.95 5.77
CA THR A 224 -1.46 -26.31 5.30
C THR A 224 -1.74 -26.44 3.80
N ALA A 225 -2.86 -25.90 3.30
CA ALA A 225 -3.15 -25.85 1.88
C ALA A 225 -2.09 -25.08 1.09
N TRP A 226 -1.63 -23.95 1.62
CA TRP A 226 -0.59 -23.13 1.00
C TRP A 226 0.73 -23.88 0.88
N GLU A 227 1.16 -24.59 1.93
CA GLU A 227 2.39 -25.37 1.89
C GLU A 227 2.28 -26.57 0.94
N LEU A 228 1.13 -27.25 0.89
CA LEU A 228 0.88 -28.32 -0.08
C LEU A 228 0.95 -27.80 -1.52
N LYS A 229 0.33 -26.65 -1.81
CA LYS A 229 0.42 -26.00 -3.12
C LYS A 229 1.87 -25.69 -3.50
N ARG A 230 2.66 -25.13 -2.56
CA ARG A 230 4.08 -24.83 -2.78
C ARG A 230 4.90 -26.09 -3.06
N SER A 231 4.69 -27.14 -2.28
CA SER A 231 5.33 -28.44 -2.47
C SER A 231 4.99 -29.04 -3.84
N MET A 232 3.71 -29.06 -4.22
CA MET A 232 3.27 -29.53 -5.53
C MET A 232 3.89 -28.71 -6.68
N ALA A 233 3.94 -27.39 -6.55
CA ALA A 233 4.58 -26.52 -7.54
C ALA A 233 6.10 -26.77 -7.64
N ALA A 234 6.79 -26.99 -6.53
CA ALA A 234 8.20 -27.33 -6.50
C ALA A 234 8.47 -28.67 -7.19
N ARG A 235 7.67 -29.72 -6.89
CA ARG A 235 7.77 -31.02 -7.57
C ARG A 235 7.55 -30.91 -9.08
N ALA A 236 6.54 -30.14 -9.50
CA ALA A 236 6.27 -29.92 -10.92
C ALA A 236 7.43 -29.18 -11.61
N ALA A 237 8.04 -28.21 -10.93
CA ALA A 237 9.20 -27.47 -11.47
C ALA A 237 10.46 -28.34 -11.58
N SER A 238 10.65 -29.31 -10.69
CA SER A 238 11.78 -30.25 -10.71
C SER A 238 11.53 -31.51 -11.55
N ALA A 239 10.33 -31.69 -12.11
CA ALA A 239 9.96 -32.91 -12.82
C ALA A 239 10.72 -33.06 -14.14
N VAL A 240 11.42 -34.19 -14.32
CA VAL A 240 12.19 -34.50 -15.52
C VAL A 240 11.33 -35.29 -16.51
N ALA A 241 11.34 -34.88 -17.78
CA ALA A 241 10.63 -35.58 -18.83
C ALA A 241 11.31 -36.92 -19.15
N THR A 242 10.63 -38.04 -18.89
CA THR A 242 11.09 -39.38 -19.27
C THR A 242 9.97 -40.14 -20.02
N PRO A 243 10.29 -41.22 -20.75
CA PRO A 243 9.25 -42.10 -21.30
C PRO A 243 8.32 -42.66 -20.24
N ALA A 244 8.84 -43.04 -19.06
CA ALA A 244 8.06 -43.58 -17.96
C ALA A 244 7.05 -42.55 -17.41
N THR A 245 7.47 -41.29 -17.21
CA THR A 245 6.57 -40.23 -16.74
C THR A 245 5.49 -39.88 -17.78
N ARG A 246 5.81 -40.00 -19.08
CA ARG A 246 4.82 -39.85 -20.15
C ARG A 246 3.77 -40.98 -20.11
N VAL A 247 4.19 -42.22 -19.88
CA VAL A 247 3.28 -43.37 -19.72
C VAL A 247 2.36 -43.17 -18.52
N SER A 248 2.90 -42.74 -17.37
CA SER A 248 2.12 -42.40 -16.17
C SER A 248 1.05 -41.33 -16.46
N LEU A 249 1.42 -40.24 -17.14
CA LEU A 249 0.48 -39.20 -17.55
C LEU A 249 -0.63 -39.73 -18.48
N LEU A 250 -0.28 -40.54 -19.48
CA LEU A 250 -1.26 -41.09 -20.41
C LEU A 250 -2.21 -42.06 -19.72
N ALA A 251 -1.71 -42.90 -18.81
CA ALA A 251 -2.53 -43.80 -18.00
C ALA A 251 -3.51 -43.01 -17.12
N TYR A 252 -3.04 -41.95 -16.45
CA TYR A 252 -3.87 -41.05 -15.66
C TYR A 252 -4.99 -40.40 -16.48
N LEU A 253 -4.66 -39.85 -17.66
CA LEU A 253 -5.66 -39.22 -18.51
C LEU A 253 -6.65 -40.24 -19.09
N ALA A 254 -6.18 -41.43 -19.49
CA ALA A 254 -7.04 -42.51 -19.98
C ALA A 254 -8.06 -42.94 -18.91
N ASP A 255 -7.61 -43.11 -17.66
CA ASP A 255 -8.46 -43.45 -16.51
C ASP A 255 -9.50 -42.36 -16.21
N ILE A 256 -9.18 -41.07 -16.44
CA ILE A 256 -10.16 -39.99 -16.37
C ILE A 256 -11.23 -40.14 -17.45
N ALA A 257 -10.81 -40.33 -18.71
CA ALA A 257 -11.72 -40.40 -19.84
C ALA A 257 -12.60 -41.65 -19.85
N GLU A 258 -12.04 -42.80 -19.47
CA GLU A 258 -12.76 -44.07 -19.38
C GLU A 258 -13.93 -44.00 -18.39
N HIS A 259 -13.71 -43.34 -17.26
CA HIS A 259 -14.71 -43.16 -16.21
C HIS A 259 -15.55 -41.88 -16.35
N GLY A 260 -15.37 -41.10 -17.43
CA GLY A 260 -16.08 -39.84 -17.63
C GLY A 260 -15.84 -38.80 -16.53
N ARG A 261 -14.71 -38.86 -15.81
CA ARG A 261 -14.44 -37.97 -14.67
C ARG A 261 -14.03 -36.56 -15.15
N PRO A 262 -14.28 -35.53 -14.34
CA PRO A 262 -13.80 -34.18 -14.62
C PRO A 262 -12.27 -34.12 -14.72
N LEU A 263 -11.77 -33.38 -15.71
CA LEU A 263 -10.33 -33.14 -15.90
C LEU A 263 -9.88 -31.96 -15.03
N PRO A 264 -8.84 -32.09 -14.18
CA PRO A 264 -8.39 -31.00 -13.32
C PRO A 264 -8.07 -29.74 -14.11
N SER A 265 -8.76 -28.66 -13.78
CA SER A 265 -8.79 -27.45 -14.58
C SER A 265 -8.71 -26.19 -13.72
N VAL A 266 -8.26 -25.11 -14.35
CA VAL A 266 -8.18 -23.77 -13.74
C VAL A 266 -8.79 -22.74 -14.70
N SER A 267 -9.45 -21.74 -14.13
CA SER A 267 -9.95 -20.60 -14.90
C SER A 267 -8.84 -19.57 -15.12
N ARG A 268 -8.61 -19.18 -16.37
CA ARG A 268 -7.60 -18.18 -16.76
C ARG A 268 -8.13 -17.27 -17.86
N LYS A 269 -8.15 -15.96 -17.62
CA LYS A 269 -8.55 -14.92 -18.60
C LYS A 269 -9.88 -15.22 -19.33
N GLY A 270 -10.86 -15.79 -18.62
CA GLY A 270 -12.18 -16.13 -19.17
C GLY A 270 -12.25 -17.45 -19.95
N GLY A 271 -11.18 -18.25 -19.94
CA GLY A 271 -11.17 -19.61 -20.48
C GLY A 271 -10.79 -20.65 -19.44
N THR A 272 -11.19 -21.90 -19.67
CA THR A 272 -10.81 -23.05 -18.85
C THR A 272 -9.59 -23.74 -19.45
N GLU A 273 -8.53 -23.89 -18.67
CA GLU A 273 -7.31 -24.59 -19.07
C GLU A 273 -7.05 -25.78 -18.13
N VAL A 274 -6.30 -26.79 -18.59
CA VAL A 274 -5.86 -27.87 -17.70
C VAL A 274 -4.94 -27.31 -16.63
N ALA A 275 -5.10 -27.78 -15.39
CA ALA A 275 -4.26 -27.43 -14.26
C ALA A 275 -2.87 -28.09 -14.37
N VAL A 276 -2.03 -27.60 -15.29
CA VAL A 276 -0.75 -28.24 -15.65
C VAL A 276 0.12 -28.56 -14.44
N THR A 277 0.33 -27.59 -13.55
CA THR A 277 1.15 -27.78 -12.34
C THR A 277 0.59 -28.85 -11.42
N TYR A 278 -0.74 -28.88 -11.25
CA TYR A 278 -1.42 -29.86 -10.41
C TYR A 278 -1.30 -31.28 -11.00
N VAL A 279 -1.61 -31.44 -12.29
CA VAL A 279 -1.49 -32.72 -13.01
C VAL A 279 -0.03 -33.21 -13.05
N SER A 280 0.93 -32.30 -13.28
CA SER A 280 2.36 -32.63 -13.20
C SER A 280 2.75 -33.18 -11.83
N ALA A 281 2.27 -32.55 -10.76
CA ALA A 281 2.55 -33.00 -9.41
C ALA A 281 1.92 -34.38 -9.14
N LEU A 282 0.71 -34.66 -9.61
CA LEU A 282 0.05 -35.96 -9.42
C LEU A 282 0.73 -37.10 -10.19
N THR A 283 1.17 -36.84 -11.43
CA THR A 283 1.64 -37.89 -12.35
C THR A 283 3.17 -38.05 -12.38
N GLY A 284 3.90 -37.07 -11.86
CA GLY A 284 5.36 -36.94 -12.00
C GLY A 284 5.81 -36.48 -13.39
N ALA A 285 4.89 -36.21 -14.32
CA ALA A 285 5.22 -35.72 -15.66
C ALA A 285 5.63 -34.25 -15.63
N SER A 286 6.60 -33.91 -16.48
CA SER A 286 7.04 -32.51 -16.58
C SER A 286 5.91 -31.61 -17.11
N PRO A 287 5.88 -30.32 -16.75
CA PRO A 287 4.87 -29.38 -17.25
C PRO A 287 4.79 -29.35 -18.79
N GLY A 288 5.94 -29.51 -19.46
CA GLY A 288 6.00 -29.60 -20.92
C GLY A 288 5.33 -30.85 -21.47
N GLN A 289 5.48 -32.01 -20.82
CA GLN A 289 4.80 -33.25 -21.21
C GLN A 289 3.28 -33.12 -21.05
N VAL A 290 2.82 -32.60 -19.91
CA VAL A 290 1.40 -32.37 -19.63
C VAL A 290 0.81 -31.41 -20.66
N TYR A 291 1.46 -30.28 -20.90
CA TYR A 291 1.03 -29.30 -21.90
C TYR A 291 0.96 -29.91 -23.31
N ALA A 292 1.99 -30.67 -23.72
CA ALA A 292 2.02 -31.26 -25.06
C ALA A 292 0.88 -32.26 -25.30
N VAL A 293 0.59 -33.13 -24.31
CA VAL A 293 -0.49 -34.12 -24.42
C VAL A 293 -1.86 -33.46 -24.37
N THR A 294 -2.08 -32.56 -23.41
CA THR A 294 -3.40 -31.92 -23.19
C THR A 294 -3.77 -30.90 -24.27
N LYS A 295 -2.82 -30.53 -25.15
CA LYS A 295 -3.06 -29.68 -26.32
C LYS A 295 -3.70 -30.44 -27.49
N GLU A 296 -3.64 -31.77 -27.50
CA GLU A 296 -4.30 -32.61 -28.51
C GLU A 296 -5.82 -32.31 -28.55
N PRO A 297 -6.45 -32.27 -29.75
CA PRO A 297 -7.86 -31.90 -29.89
C PRO A 297 -8.81 -32.69 -28.98
N ARG A 298 -8.60 -34.01 -28.85
CA ARG A 298 -9.42 -34.87 -27.97
C ARG A 298 -9.48 -34.38 -26.53
N TRP A 299 -8.36 -33.90 -25.97
CA TRP A 299 -8.28 -33.48 -24.57
C TRP A 299 -8.83 -32.07 -24.38
N ARG A 300 -8.73 -31.22 -25.40
CA ARG A 300 -9.40 -29.91 -25.43
C ARG A 300 -10.92 -30.06 -25.47
N ASP A 301 -11.42 -30.91 -26.35
CA ASP A 301 -12.86 -31.19 -26.46
C ASP A 301 -13.41 -31.92 -25.23
N TYR A 302 -12.57 -32.75 -24.58
CA TYR A 302 -12.92 -33.37 -23.30
C TYR A 302 -12.99 -32.34 -22.17
N LEU A 303 -11.98 -31.46 -22.04
CA LEU A 303 -11.95 -30.41 -21.02
C LEU A 303 -13.16 -29.48 -21.09
N LEU A 304 -13.58 -29.08 -22.29
CA LEU A 304 -14.75 -28.21 -22.47
C LEU A 304 -16.05 -28.86 -21.96
N ARG A 305 -16.14 -30.18 -22.00
CA ARG A 305 -17.32 -30.94 -21.54
C ARG A 305 -17.22 -31.37 -20.08
N HIS A 306 -16.00 -31.54 -19.56
CA HIS A 306 -15.75 -32.10 -18.23
C HIS A 306 -14.69 -31.29 -17.47
N PRO A 307 -14.91 -29.99 -17.18
CA PRO A 307 -14.01 -29.24 -16.32
C PRO A 307 -14.10 -29.72 -14.87
N GLY A 308 -12.96 -29.94 -14.22
CA GLY A 308 -12.87 -30.43 -12.85
C GLY A 308 -12.12 -29.50 -11.91
N SER A 309 -12.48 -29.56 -10.63
CA SER A 309 -11.72 -28.95 -9.54
C SER A 309 -10.39 -29.67 -9.30
N CYS A 310 -9.51 -29.02 -8.55
CA CYS A 310 -8.18 -29.48 -8.18
C CYS A 310 -8.05 -29.53 -6.64
N PRO A 311 -8.83 -30.37 -5.93
CA PRO A 311 -8.77 -30.41 -4.46
C PRO A 311 -7.38 -30.82 -3.97
N LEU A 312 -6.88 -30.13 -2.95
CA LEU A 312 -5.63 -30.50 -2.30
C LEU A 312 -5.83 -31.74 -1.40
N PRO A 313 -4.85 -32.67 -1.34
CA PRO A 313 -4.98 -33.90 -0.57
C PRO A 313 -4.73 -33.63 0.93
N MET A 314 -5.72 -33.03 1.59
CA MET A 314 -5.66 -32.68 3.01
C MET A 314 -7.00 -32.89 3.70
N THR A 315 -6.95 -33.05 5.02
CA THR A 315 -8.12 -33.07 5.89
C THR A 315 -8.44 -31.64 6.31
N ILE A 316 -9.71 -31.25 6.18
CA ILE A 316 -10.23 -29.99 6.73
C ILE A 316 -10.48 -30.19 8.21
N THR A 317 -9.87 -29.33 9.04
CA THR A 317 -9.92 -29.46 10.50
C THR A 317 -10.88 -28.47 11.14
N ALA A 318 -11.10 -27.30 10.52
CA ALA A 318 -12.01 -26.30 11.05
C ALA A 318 -13.47 -26.64 10.76
N THR A 319 -14.37 -26.21 11.64
CA THR A 319 -15.81 -26.47 11.52
C THR A 319 -16.64 -25.24 11.83
N ILE A 320 -17.75 -25.07 11.12
CA ILE A 320 -18.82 -24.13 11.45
C ILE A 320 -20.00 -24.96 11.97
N ASP A 321 -20.42 -24.72 13.22
CA ASP A 321 -21.46 -25.48 13.92
C ASP A 321 -21.27 -27.02 13.86
N GLY A 322 -20.02 -27.48 13.94
CA GLY A 322 -19.67 -28.90 13.89
C GLY A 322 -19.60 -29.53 12.49
N SER A 323 -19.94 -28.78 11.44
CA SER A 323 -19.74 -29.20 10.04
C SER A 323 -18.45 -28.60 9.48
N PRO A 324 -17.66 -29.30 8.64
CA PRO A 324 -16.46 -28.73 8.03
C PRO A 324 -16.76 -27.42 7.30
N TRP A 325 -15.94 -26.39 7.51
CA TRP A 325 -16.18 -25.06 6.91
C TRP A 325 -16.12 -25.10 5.37
N THR A 326 -15.42 -26.07 4.80
CA THR A 326 -15.44 -26.40 3.37
C THR A 326 -15.26 -27.90 3.21
N SER A 327 -15.73 -28.47 2.10
CA SER A 327 -15.49 -29.88 1.76
C SER A 327 -14.07 -30.14 1.28
N ALA A 328 -13.44 -29.17 0.63
CA ALA A 328 -12.04 -29.21 0.19
C ALA A 328 -11.50 -27.79 -0.07
N ILE A 329 -10.18 -27.65 -0.08
CA ILE A 329 -9.50 -26.44 -0.59
C ILE A 329 -8.93 -26.74 -1.97
N ASP A 330 -9.33 -25.95 -2.96
CA ASP A 330 -8.83 -26.07 -4.33
C ASP A 330 -7.42 -25.48 -4.46
N PHE A 331 -6.58 -26.14 -5.27
CA PHE A 331 -5.25 -25.68 -5.64
C PHE A 331 -5.27 -24.26 -6.26
N ALA A 332 -6.31 -23.91 -7.03
CA ALA A 332 -6.47 -22.60 -7.63
C ALA A 332 -6.73 -21.51 -6.57
N ASP A 333 -7.52 -21.82 -5.56
CA ASP A 333 -8.07 -20.84 -4.61
C ASP A 333 -7.14 -20.51 -3.45
N THR A 334 -6.11 -21.32 -3.21
CA THR A 334 -5.20 -21.16 -2.06
C THR A 334 -4.59 -19.76 -1.94
N ALA A 335 -4.22 -19.16 -3.08
CA ALA A 335 -3.62 -17.82 -3.09
C ALA A 335 -4.63 -16.71 -2.76
N THR A 336 -5.91 -16.96 -3.00
CA THR A 336 -7.02 -16.07 -2.65
C THR A 336 -7.36 -16.22 -1.17
N LEU A 337 -7.45 -17.46 -0.66
CA LEU A 337 -7.63 -17.74 0.77
C LEU A 337 -6.52 -17.14 1.63
N MET A 338 -5.25 -17.22 1.20
CA MET A 338 -4.15 -16.54 1.90
C MET A 338 -4.32 -15.01 1.96
N LYS A 339 -4.88 -14.37 0.91
CA LYS A 339 -5.18 -12.91 0.97
C LYS A 339 -6.30 -12.60 1.94
N HIS A 340 -7.33 -13.45 2.01
CA HIS A 340 -8.43 -13.34 2.97
C HIS A 340 -7.92 -13.49 4.40
N LEU A 341 -7.05 -14.48 4.65
CA LEU A 341 -6.40 -14.67 5.94
C LEU A 341 -5.62 -13.42 6.37
N VAL A 342 -4.78 -12.87 5.49
CA VAL A 342 -4.03 -11.64 5.77
C VAL A 342 -4.93 -10.43 6.03
N ALA A 343 -6.07 -10.31 5.33
CA ALA A 343 -7.05 -9.26 5.57
C ALA A 343 -7.71 -9.41 6.96
N ALA A 344 -8.10 -10.63 7.33
CA ALA A 344 -8.65 -10.94 8.65
C ALA A 344 -7.66 -10.61 9.77
N LEU A 345 -6.40 -11.02 9.63
CA LEU A 345 -5.33 -10.71 10.59
C LEU A 345 -5.15 -9.18 10.75
N PHE A 346 -5.18 -8.44 9.64
CA PHE A 346 -5.13 -6.97 9.67
C PHE A 346 -6.33 -6.35 10.40
N ILE A 347 -7.55 -6.87 10.18
CA ILE A 347 -8.78 -6.42 10.84
C ILE A 347 -8.69 -6.63 12.35
N VAL A 348 -8.33 -7.85 12.78
CA VAL A 348 -8.18 -8.22 14.20
C VAL A 348 -7.19 -7.28 14.88
N LEU A 349 -6.00 -7.11 14.29
CA LEU A 349 -4.97 -6.23 14.86
C LEU A 349 -5.43 -4.78 14.90
N SER A 350 -5.96 -4.24 13.81
CA SER A 350 -6.36 -2.82 13.74
C SER A 350 -7.48 -2.49 14.73
N TYR A 351 -8.49 -3.35 14.82
CA TYR A 351 -9.67 -3.07 15.63
C TYR A 351 -9.45 -3.33 17.12
N LEU A 352 -8.79 -4.43 17.49
CA LEU A 352 -8.66 -4.83 18.89
C LEU A 352 -7.54 -4.12 19.65
N THR A 353 -6.52 -3.60 18.95
CA THR A 353 -5.41 -2.87 19.58
C THR A 353 -5.61 -1.35 19.57
N GLY A 354 -6.47 -0.83 18.68
CA GLY A 354 -6.61 0.61 18.42
C GLY A 354 -5.41 1.24 17.71
N MET A 355 -4.44 0.43 17.25
CA MET A 355 -3.30 0.89 16.45
C MET A 355 -3.77 1.52 15.14
N ARG A 356 -3.06 2.57 14.69
CA ARG A 356 -3.31 3.13 13.36
C ARG A 356 -2.88 2.13 12.28
N PRO A 357 -3.51 2.15 11.09
CA PRO A 357 -3.15 1.24 9.99
C PRO A 357 -1.65 1.18 9.67
N GLY A 358 -0.96 2.33 9.67
CA GLY A 358 0.48 2.37 9.41
C GLY A 358 1.33 1.74 10.52
N GLU A 359 0.85 1.76 11.77
CA GLU A 359 1.50 1.13 12.92
C GLU A 359 1.33 -0.40 12.84
N VAL A 360 0.13 -0.89 12.50
CA VAL A 360 -0.15 -2.31 12.26
C VAL A 360 0.69 -2.85 11.10
N LEU A 361 0.70 -2.15 9.96
CA LEU A 361 1.51 -2.55 8.80
C LEU A 361 3.02 -2.49 9.09
N GLY A 362 3.44 -1.63 10.03
CA GLY A 362 4.83 -1.51 10.46
C GLY A 362 5.30 -2.56 11.46
N LEU A 363 4.42 -3.45 11.93
CA LEU A 363 4.79 -4.52 12.86
C LEU A 363 5.81 -5.48 12.23
N ARG A 364 6.74 -5.93 13.06
CA ARG A 364 7.84 -6.83 12.69
C ARG A 364 7.73 -8.15 13.43
N VAL A 365 8.34 -9.19 12.87
CA VAL A 365 8.47 -10.49 13.56
C VAL A 365 9.12 -10.28 14.92
N GLY A 366 8.59 -10.96 15.95
CA GLY A 366 9.05 -10.80 17.34
C GLY A 366 8.53 -9.54 18.03
N CYS A 367 7.58 -8.80 17.44
CA CYS A 367 7.00 -7.61 18.07
C CYS A 367 6.22 -7.93 19.36
N CYS A 368 5.77 -9.16 19.54
CA CYS A 368 5.01 -9.59 20.70
C CYS A 368 5.66 -10.85 21.29
N PRO A 369 6.77 -10.72 22.06
CA PRO A 369 7.42 -11.87 22.69
C PRO A 369 6.52 -12.50 23.76
N ASP A 370 6.76 -13.78 24.06
CA ASP A 370 6.10 -14.44 25.18
C ASP A 370 6.58 -13.80 26.50
N PRO A 371 5.67 -13.36 27.37
CA PRO A 371 6.05 -12.70 28.62
C PRO A 371 6.59 -13.74 29.62
N GLU A 372 7.60 -13.38 30.41
CA GLU A 372 8.03 -14.18 31.56
C GLU A 372 6.91 -14.30 32.60
N SER A 373 6.14 -13.22 32.79
CA SER A 373 4.90 -13.20 33.56
C SER A 373 4.00 -12.04 33.14
N GLY A 374 2.68 -12.17 33.33
CA GLY A 374 1.73 -11.09 33.07
C GLY A 374 1.16 -11.06 31.65
N ARG A 375 0.94 -9.85 31.11
CA ARG A 375 0.24 -9.65 29.83
C ARG A 375 1.23 -9.63 28.66
N HIS A 376 0.78 -10.09 27.50
CA HIS A 376 1.53 -9.93 26.26
C HIS A 376 1.59 -8.45 25.87
N LEU A 377 2.78 -8.00 25.44
CA LEU A 377 3.04 -6.62 25.03
C LEU A 377 3.51 -6.59 23.57
N ILE A 378 2.96 -5.65 22.79
CA ILE A 378 3.36 -5.40 21.41
C ILE A 378 4.30 -4.19 21.39
N HIS A 379 5.52 -4.43 20.96
CA HIS A 379 6.55 -3.44 20.71
C HIS A 379 6.51 -3.05 19.23
N GLY A 380 6.24 -1.78 18.95
CA GLY A 380 6.08 -1.29 17.58
C GLY A 380 6.39 0.19 17.45
N HIS A 381 6.53 0.64 16.21
CA HIS A 381 6.87 2.03 15.92
C HIS A 381 5.60 2.87 15.73
N VAL A 382 5.62 4.09 16.25
CA VAL A 382 4.67 5.14 15.89
C VAL A 382 5.29 6.03 14.82
N PHE A 383 4.47 6.45 13.84
CA PHE A 383 4.95 7.26 12.72
C PHE A 383 4.42 8.68 12.78
N LYS A 384 3.08 8.88 12.83
CA LYS A 384 2.45 10.21 12.69
C LYS A 384 3.00 11.26 13.66
N THR A 385 3.28 10.86 14.90
CA THR A 385 3.76 11.74 15.97
C THR A 385 5.27 11.69 16.15
N ALA A 386 5.99 10.87 15.38
CA ALA A 386 7.44 10.76 15.49
C ALA A 386 8.09 12.02 14.95
N ARG A 387 8.80 12.73 15.82
CA ARG A 387 9.45 14.02 15.53
C ARG A 387 10.85 14.07 16.13
N ASP A 388 11.76 14.75 15.44
CA ASP A 388 13.08 15.10 15.99
C ASP A 388 12.99 16.34 16.88
N GLU A 389 14.13 16.74 17.45
CA GLU A 389 14.26 17.90 18.35
C GLU A 389 13.82 19.21 17.69
N ASP A 390 13.94 19.30 16.37
CA ASP A 390 13.53 20.45 15.54
C ASP A 390 12.05 20.38 15.12
N GLY A 391 11.30 19.36 15.55
CA GLY A 391 9.90 19.15 15.21
C GLY A 391 9.65 18.62 13.79
N ASN A 392 10.70 18.22 13.05
CA ASN A 392 10.57 17.57 11.76
C ASN A 392 10.04 16.15 11.91
N HIS A 393 9.32 15.67 10.91
CA HIS A 393 8.77 14.31 10.92
C HIS A 393 9.85 13.25 10.73
N LEU A 394 10.00 12.35 11.71
CA LEU A 394 10.88 11.18 11.63
C LEU A 394 10.23 10.10 10.76
N SER A 395 10.68 9.99 9.51
CA SER A 395 10.07 9.06 8.55
C SER A 395 10.28 7.59 8.90
N GLN A 396 11.33 7.24 9.65
CA GLN A 396 11.55 5.87 10.14
C GLN A 396 10.56 5.47 11.25
N GLY A 397 9.80 6.43 11.78
CA GLY A 397 9.05 6.27 13.01
C GLY A 397 9.97 6.23 14.23
N GLN A 398 9.37 6.14 15.40
CA GLN A 398 10.09 5.92 16.66
C GLN A 398 9.44 4.78 17.42
N LEU A 399 10.22 4.01 18.17
CA LEU A 399 9.67 2.98 19.04
C LEU A 399 8.72 3.65 20.05
N ARG A 400 7.54 3.07 20.24
CA ARG A 400 6.59 3.56 21.23
C ARG A 400 7.13 3.25 22.64
N GLU A 401 7.25 4.27 23.48
CA GLU A 401 7.76 4.14 24.86
C GLU A 401 6.89 3.20 25.70
N VAL A 402 5.56 3.33 25.58
CA VAL A 402 4.59 2.45 26.25
C VAL A 402 4.08 1.44 25.22
N PRO A 403 4.39 0.13 25.34
CA PRO A 403 3.91 -0.91 24.43
C PRO A 403 2.37 -1.00 24.39
N TRP A 404 1.80 -1.63 23.35
CA TRP A 404 0.37 -1.98 23.36
C TRP A 404 0.16 -3.26 24.15
N VAL A 405 -0.93 -3.36 24.89
CA VAL A 405 -1.31 -4.62 25.56
C VAL A 405 -2.05 -5.51 24.55
N ALA A 406 -1.57 -6.73 24.35
CA ALA A 406 -2.22 -7.72 23.49
C ALA A 406 -3.14 -8.65 24.31
N ILE A 407 -4.36 -8.84 23.79
CA ILE A 407 -5.30 -9.87 24.26
C ILE A 407 -5.12 -11.17 23.44
N PRO A 408 -5.61 -12.33 23.88
CA PRO A 408 -5.33 -13.61 23.22
C PRO A 408 -5.61 -13.65 21.70
N PRO A 409 -6.73 -13.11 21.18
CA PRO A 409 -6.96 -13.08 19.72
C PRO A 409 -5.90 -12.28 18.95
N VAL A 410 -5.39 -11.21 19.56
CA VAL A 410 -4.32 -10.37 18.98
C VAL A 410 -3.00 -11.13 18.98
N VAL A 411 -2.68 -11.85 20.06
CA VAL A 411 -1.48 -12.70 20.11
C VAL A 411 -1.56 -13.79 19.04
N ASN A 412 -2.71 -14.48 18.92
CA ASN A 412 -2.90 -15.49 17.90
C ASN A 412 -2.72 -14.92 16.48
N ALA A 413 -3.30 -13.75 16.19
CA ALA A 413 -3.12 -13.08 14.91
C ALA A 413 -1.63 -12.79 14.61
N ILE A 414 -0.85 -12.36 15.60
CA ILE A 414 0.60 -12.14 15.42
C ILE A 414 1.31 -13.47 15.14
N ARG A 415 1.01 -14.54 15.89
CA ARG A 415 1.62 -15.86 15.68
C ARG A 415 1.30 -16.44 14.30
N VAL A 416 0.08 -16.27 13.80
CA VAL A 416 -0.28 -16.68 12.42
C VAL A 416 0.51 -15.86 11.39
N LEU A 417 0.68 -14.55 11.59
CA LEU A 417 1.53 -13.73 10.69
C LEU A 417 3.00 -14.15 10.72
N GLU A 418 3.53 -14.52 11.88
CA GLU A 418 4.91 -15.00 12.06
C GLU A 418 5.14 -16.35 11.36
N GLN A 419 4.11 -17.19 11.22
CA GLN A 419 4.18 -18.39 10.39
C GLN A 419 4.23 -18.08 8.88
N ILE A 420 3.57 -17.01 8.44
CA ILE A 420 3.57 -16.59 7.03
C ILE A 420 4.87 -15.87 6.67
N THR A 421 5.40 -15.07 7.60
CA THR A 421 6.58 -14.22 7.40
C THR A 421 7.60 -14.52 8.51
N PRO A 422 8.67 -15.27 8.22
CA PRO A 422 9.62 -15.72 9.25
C PRO A 422 10.56 -14.60 9.74
N ASP A 423 10.75 -13.53 8.97
CA ASP A 423 11.60 -12.40 9.32
C ASP A 423 11.07 -11.06 8.80
N GLY A 424 11.61 -9.96 9.33
CA GLY A 424 11.29 -8.61 8.84
C GLY A 424 9.89 -8.14 9.23
N LEU A 425 9.11 -7.66 8.25
CA LEU A 425 7.79 -7.05 8.46
C LEU A 425 6.69 -8.11 8.37
N LEU A 426 5.81 -8.17 9.37
CA LEU A 426 4.68 -9.13 9.38
C LEU A 426 3.77 -8.96 8.16
N PHE A 427 3.61 -7.74 7.66
CA PHE A 427 2.85 -7.42 6.45
C PHE A 427 3.74 -7.12 5.24
N ALA A 428 4.91 -7.77 5.11
CA ALA A 428 5.77 -7.60 3.94
C ALA A 428 5.04 -7.98 2.64
N SER A 429 4.99 -7.08 1.67
CA SER A 429 4.30 -7.30 0.39
C SER A 429 4.85 -8.53 -0.35
N ALA A 430 6.16 -8.79 -0.24
CA ALA A 430 6.81 -9.96 -0.82
C ALA A 430 6.32 -11.29 -0.21
N ALA A 431 6.04 -11.32 1.10
CA ALA A 431 5.48 -12.49 1.78
C ALA A 431 4.00 -12.70 1.44
N HIS A 432 3.32 -11.63 1.00
CA HIS A 432 1.87 -11.62 0.75
C HIS A 432 1.48 -11.44 -0.73
N ASP A 433 2.42 -11.62 -1.65
CA ASP A 433 2.18 -11.67 -3.11
C ASP A 433 2.10 -13.12 -3.60
N PHE A 434 0.95 -13.75 -3.30
CA PHE A 434 0.73 -15.18 -3.52
C PHE A 434 0.52 -15.59 -4.99
N ASN A 435 0.49 -14.65 -5.95
CA ASN A 435 0.19 -14.93 -7.36
C ASN A 435 1.33 -14.63 -8.34
N ALA A 436 2.35 -13.86 -7.95
CA ALA A 436 3.51 -13.58 -8.79
C ALA A 436 4.69 -13.05 -7.96
N ARG A 437 5.92 -13.38 -8.36
CA ARG A 437 7.16 -12.79 -7.82
C ARG A 437 7.33 -11.33 -8.27
N ARG A 438 6.39 -10.44 -7.95
CA ARG A 438 6.66 -9.02 -8.11
C ARG A 438 7.57 -8.61 -6.95
N ASN A 439 8.69 -7.96 -7.26
CA ASN A 439 9.64 -7.44 -6.27
C ASN A 439 9.06 -6.19 -5.57
N HIS A 440 7.92 -6.34 -4.89
CA HIS A 440 7.36 -5.28 -4.07
C HIS A 440 8.07 -5.25 -2.71
N VAL A 441 8.97 -4.27 -2.54
CA VAL A 441 9.63 -4.00 -1.25
C VAL A 441 8.66 -3.23 -0.33
N GLY A 442 8.61 -3.51 0.98
CA GLY A 442 7.74 -2.81 1.95
C GLY A 442 6.35 -3.44 2.12
N THR A 443 5.35 -2.70 2.62
CA THR A 443 4.02 -3.26 2.98
C THR A 443 2.92 -2.88 1.97
N PRO A 444 1.76 -3.58 1.96
CA PRO A 444 0.61 -3.20 1.15
C PRO A 444 0.15 -1.77 1.44
N SER A 445 -0.04 -0.98 0.39
CA SER A 445 -0.63 0.36 0.54
C SER A 445 -2.06 0.28 1.11
N ALA A 446 -2.51 1.34 1.81
CA ALA A 446 -3.87 1.40 2.36
C ALA A 446 -4.99 1.08 1.34
N PRO A 447 -4.97 1.56 0.07
CA PRO A 447 -5.98 1.18 -0.92
C PRO A 447 -5.94 -0.30 -1.32
N VAL A 448 -4.76 -0.91 -1.34
CA VAL A 448 -4.62 -2.35 -1.60
C VAL A 448 -5.22 -3.15 -0.45
N MET A 449 -4.94 -2.77 0.79
CA MET A 449 -5.50 -3.44 1.96
C MET A 449 -7.03 -3.25 2.04
N GLY A 450 -7.53 -2.04 1.77
CA GLY A 450 -8.97 -1.79 1.69
C GLY A 450 -9.67 -2.71 0.70
N ARG A 451 -9.13 -2.88 -0.52
CA ARG A 451 -9.69 -3.86 -1.49
C ARG A 451 -9.64 -5.31 -1.00
N ARG A 452 -8.60 -5.69 -0.25
CA ARG A 452 -8.50 -7.04 0.33
C ARG A 452 -9.57 -7.28 1.39
N ILE A 453 -9.89 -6.25 2.19
CA ILE A 453 -10.98 -6.28 3.18
C ILE A 453 -12.33 -6.45 2.47
N GLU A 454 -12.59 -5.68 1.41
CA GLU A 454 -13.84 -5.82 0.64
C GLU A 454 -13.99 -7.23 0.04
N HIS A 455 -12.92 -7.78 -0.55
CA HIS A 455 -12.96 -9.16 -1.05
C HIS A 455 -13.14 -10.19 0.07
N PHE A 456 -12.57 -9.95 1.26
CA PHE A 456 -12.81 -10.78 2.44
C PHE A 456 -14.28 -10.75 2.86
N VAL A 457 -14.92 -9.57 2.85
CA VAL A 457 -16.36 -9.43 3.11
C VAL A 457 -17.18 -10.24 2.11
N THR A 458 -16.89 -10.12 0.81
CA THR A 458 -17.58 -10.91 -0.23
C THR A 458 -17.46 -12.41 0.02
N TRP A 459 -16.24 -12.88 0.33
CA TRP A 459 -15.99 -14.29 0.63
C TRP A 459 -16.71 -14.75 1.90
N ALA A 460 -16.66 -13.97 2.98
CA ALA A 460 -17.31 -14.29 4.24
C ALA A 460 -18.84 -14.35 4.09
N ASN A 461 -19.43 -13.42 3.34
CA ASN A 461 -20.87 -13.43 3.08
C ASN A 461 -21.32 -14.62 2.22
N ALA A 462 -20.51 -15.03 1.24
CA ALA A 462 -20.79 -16.25 0.47
C ALA A 462 -20.74 -17.49 1.37
N LEU A 463 -19.72 -17.59 2.21
CA LEU A 463 -19.58 -18.70 3.15
C LEU A 463 -20.69 -18.71 4.21
N ALA A 464 -21.14 -17.53 4.67
CA ALA A 464 -22.29 -17.40 5.56
C ALA A 464 -23.56 -17.97 4.92
N ALA A 465 -23.81 -17.66 3.64
CA ALA A 465 -24.96 -18.17 2.91
C ALA A 465 -24.88 -19.69 2.70
N ASP A 466 -23.70 -20.22 2.35
CA ASP A 466 -23.48 -21.66 2.15
C ASP A 466 -23.69 -22.48 3.44
N HIS A 467 -23.50 -21.86 4.60
CA HIS A 467 -23.69 -22.48 5.93
C HIS A 467 -24.99 -22.08 6.62
N ASP A 468 -25.94 -21.45 5.91
CA ASP A 468 -27.24 -20.98 6.46
C ASP A 468 -27.11 -20.02 7.67
N ARG A 469 -26.07 -19.18 7.67
CA ARG A 469 -25.77 -18.18 8.71
C ARG A 469 -26.08 -16.77 8.24
N LEU A 470 -27.29 -16.56 7.73
CA LEU A 470 -27.72 -15.25 7.20
C LEU A 470 -27.66 -14.12 8.24
N HIS A 471 -27.74 -14.44 9.53
CA HIS A 471 -27.57 -13.48 10.63
C HIS A 471 -26.12 -13.01 10.82
N GLU A 472 -25.15 -13.67 10.19
CA GLU A 472 -23.73 -13.27 10.19
C GLU A 472 -23.30 -12.58 8.89
N ILE A 473 -24.25 -12.27 7.99
CA ILE A 473 -23.95 -11.44 6.81
C ILE A 473 -23.43 -10.09 7.29
N ILE A 474 -22.31 -9.67 6.72
CA ILE A 474 -21.69 -8.37 6.92
C ILE A 474 -22.43 -7.39 5.99
N PRO A 475 -23.23 -6.45 6.52
CA PRO A 475 -23.95 -5.49 5.70
C PRO A 475 -23.03 -4.38 5.18
N ASP A 476 -23.44 -3.75 4.08
CA ASP A 476 -22.81 -2.52 3.59
C ASP A 476 -22.84 -1.45 4.67
N ASP A 477 -21.72 -0.74 4.85
CA ASP A 477 -21.64 0.34 5.82
C ASP A 477 -22.20 1.65 5.24
N PRO A 478 -23.08 2.37 5.97
CA PRO A 478 -23.73 3.57 5.46
C PRO A 478 -22.77 4.74 5.17
N HIS A 479 -21.55 4.72 5.73
CA HIS A 479 -20.52 5.73 5.45
C HIS A 479 -19.55 5.29 4.32
N GLY A 480 -19.90 4.25 3.56
CA GLY A 480 -19.19 3.80 2.37
C GLY A 480 -18.16 2.70 2.64
N ALA A 481 -17.18 2.58 1.73
CA ALA A 481 -16.20 1.49 1.74
C ALA A 481 -15.42 1.37 3.06
N LEU A 482 -14.98 0.15 3.38
CA LEU A 482 -14.28 -0.23 4.60
C LEU A 482 -12.77 0.11 4.52
N GLY A 483 -12.48 1.38 4.23
CA GLY A 483 -11.12 1.89 4.16
C GLY A 483 -10.39 1.74 5.49
N THR A 484 -9.09 1.40 5.44
CA THR A 484 -8.28 1.11 6.65
C THR A 484 -8.29 2.23 7.69
N ALA A 485 -8.45 3.49 7.27
CA ALA A 485 -8.51 4.65 8.16
C ALA A 485 -9.72 4.66 9.12
N ARG A 486 -10.75 3.83 8.85
CA ARG A 486 -12.04 3.78 9.57
C ARG A 486 -12.09 2.76 10.71
N PHE A 487 -11.07 1.90 10.86
CA PHE A 487 -10.96 0.88 11.93
C PHE A 487 -10.66 1.45 13.33
N ARG A 488 -11.04 2.70 13.59
CA ARG A 488 -10.79 3.36 14.89
C ARG A 488 -11.93 3.03 15.83
N ARG A 489 -11.60 2.63 17.05
CA ARG A 489 -12.58 2.47 18.13
C ARG A 489 -12.93 3.86 18.66
N ILE A 490 -14.22 4.20 18.69
CA ILE A 490 -14.68 5.26 19.59
C ILE A 490 -14.56 4.65 20.98
N LEU A 491 -13.52 5.00 21.72
CA LEU A 491 -13.55 4.83 23.16
C LEU A 491 -14.59 5.83 23.64
N SER A 492 -15.80 5.37 23.89
CA SER A 492 -16.80 6.16 24.61
C SER A 492 -16.16 6.59 25.93
N ALA A 493 -16.04 7.90 26.09
CA ALA A 493 -15.41 8.58 27.22
C ALA A 493 -16.09 8.23 28.55
#